data_AF-A0A8J2PM64-F1
#
_entry.id   AF-A0A8J2PM64-F1
#
_cell.length_a   1.000
_cell.length_b   1.000
_cell.length_c   1.000
_cell.angle_alpha   90.00
_cell.angle_beta   90.00
_cell.angle_gamma   90.00
#
_symmetry.space_group_name_H-M   'P 1'
#
loop_
_entity.id
_entity.type
_entity.pdbx_description
1 polymer ?
#
loop_
_entity_poly.entity_id
_entity_poly.type
_entity_poly.pdbx_seq_one_letter_code
_entity_poly.pdbx_strand_id
1 'polypeptide(L)' 'MAEKRGWVDRIPFPIFTSNPNSLNFITIAPIRDGENGFFDHLVFVDTLNKRSHPITHGSMDVIKINAWDEDRKL' A
#
# COMPACT_ATOMS: atom_id res chain seq x y z
N MET A 1 0.68 -5.63 22.33
CA MET A 1 1.46 -6.05 21.14
C MET A 1 0.59 -6.98 20.30
N ALA A 2 -0.23 -6.45 19.40
CA ALA A 2 -0.91 -7.28 18.42
C ALA A 2 -0.14 -7.16 17.11
N GLU A 3 0.63 -8.17 16.74
CA GLU A 3 0.80 -8.41 15.31
C GLU A 3 -0.59 -8.60 14.72
N LYS A 4 -0.86 -8.07 13.52
CA LYS A 4 -2.05 -8.43 12.74
C LYS A 4 -1.87 -9.89 12.25
N ARG A 5 -1.76 -10.83 13.20
CA ARG A 5 -1.78 -12.28 12.99
C ARG A 5 -3.23 -12.65 12.79
N GLY A 6 -3.67 -12.60 11.55
CA GLY A 6 -5.04 -12.88 11.17
C GLY A 6 -5.12 -13.29 9.70
N TRP A 7 -6.31 -13.70 9.30
CA TRP A 7 -6.60 -13.94 7.89
C TRP A 7 -6.60 -12.61 7.14
N VAL A 8 -6.26 -12.68 5.85
CA VAL A 8 -6.31 -11.51 4.98
C VAL A 8 -7.79 -11.28 4.60
N ASP A 9 -8.43 -10.30 5.25
CA ASP A 9 -9.89 -10.12 5.17
C ASP A 9 -10.39 -9.49 3.86
N ARG A 10 -9.51 -8.81 3.10
CA ARG A 10 -9.68 -8.35 1.70
C ARG A 10 -8.52 -7.41 1.32
N ILE A 11 -7.71 -7.78 0.32
CA ILE A 11 -6.81 -6.83 -0.33
C ILE A 11 -7.56 -6.29 -1.56
N PRO A 12 -7.80 -4.97 -1.68
CA PRO A 12 -8.22 -4.41 -2.95
C PRO A 12 -7.16 -4.70 -4.01
N PHE A 13 -7.57 -4.98 -5.24
CA PHE A 13 -6.63 -5.34 -6.30
C PHE A 13 -5.53 -4.27 -6.44
N PRO A 14 -4.25 -4.67 -6.58
CA PRO A 14 -3.19 -3.72 -6.82
C PRO A 14 -3.45 -2.93 -8.11
N ILE A 15 -3.16 -1.64 -8.09
CA ILE A 15 -3.20 -0.80 -9.28
C ILE A 15 -1.80 -0.79 -9.88
N PHE A 16 -1.66 -1.45 -11.02
CA PHE A 16 -0.42 -1.44 -11.79
C PHE A 16 -0.26 -0.14 -12.54
N THR A 17 1.00 0.24 -12.74
CA THR A 17 1.41 1.34 -13.60
C THR A 17 0.92 1.13 -15.04
N SER A 18 0.56 2.22 -15.69
CA SER A 18 0.25 2.29 -17.13
C SER A 18 1.50 2.27 -18.00
N ASN A 19 2.70 2.45 -17.42
CA ASN A 19 3.95 2.33 -18.14
C ASN A 19 4.26 0.86 -18.48
N PRO A 20 4.27 0.46 -19.76
CA PRO A 20 4.44 -0.94 -20.16
C PRO A 20 5.82 -1.52 -19.84
N ASN A 21 6.81 -0.67 -19.51
CA ASN A 21 8.17 -1.08 -19.15
C ASN A 21 8.39 -1.20 -17.64
N SER A 22 7.33 -1.02 -16.83
CA SER A 22 7.40 -1.04 -15.38
C SER A 22 6.45 -2.09 -14.82
N LEU A 23 6.90 -2.78 -13.77
CA LEU A 23 6.07 -3.74 -13.02
C LEU A 23 5.65 -3.15 -11.65
N ASN A 24 5.84 -1.84 -11.46
CA ASN A 24 5.50 -1.17 -10.22
C ASN A 24 3.99 -1.03 -10.06
N PHE A 25 3.54 -1.04 -8.81
CA PHE A 25 2.12 -0.94 -8.48
C PHE A 25 1.90 -0.30 -7.11
N ILE A 26 0.69 0.19 -6.91
CA ILE A 26 0.20 0.63 -5.60
C ILE A 26 -0.77 -0.42 -5.07
N THR A 27 -0.66 -0.74 -3.78
CA THR A 27 -1.57 -1.65 -3.08
C THR A 27 -1.91 -1.10 -1.70
N ILE A 28 -2.84 -1.76 -1.01
CA ILE A 28 -3.12 -1.51 0.41
C ILE A 28 -2.53 -2.65 1.23
N ALA A 29 -1.76 -2.32 2.26
CA ALA A 29 -1.16 -3.30 3.17
C ALA A 29 -1.09 -2.76 4.60
N PRO A 30 -1.10 -3.65 5.61
CA PRO A 30 -0.96 -3.26 7.00
C PRO A 30 0.47 -2.79 7.30
N ILE A 31 0.61 -1.58 7.83
CA ILE A 31 1.89 -1.02 8.29
C ILE A 31 1.81 -0.79 9.79
N ARG A 32 2.91 -1.10 10.49
CA ARG A 32 3.03 -0.89 11.93
C ARG A 32 3.20 0.60 12.22
N ASP A 33 2.30 1.17 13.02
CA ASP A 33 2.39 2.53 13.56
C ASP A 33 2.74 2.46 15.06
N GLY A 34 4.03 2.22 15.35
CA GLY A 34 4.56 2.22 16.71
C GLY A 34 3.75 1.37 17.70
N GLU A 35 3.33 2.00 18.80
CA GLU A 35 2.49 1.41 19.86
C GLU A 35 1.00 1.38 19.50
N ASN A 36 0.57 2.19 18.53
CA ASN A 36 -0.83 2.29 18.10
C ASN A 36 -1.31 1.04 17.34
N GLY A 37 -0.39 0.21 16.85
CA GLY A 37 -0.70 -1.09 16.25
C GLY A 37 -0.41 -1.13 14.75
N PHE A 38 -1.29 -1.78 13.98
CA PHE A 38 -1.19 -1.88 12.53
C PHE A 38 -2.40 -1.22 11.89
N PHE A 39 -2.14 -0.41 10.87
CA PHE A 39 -3.18 0.26 10.09
C PHE A 39 -2.94 0.00 8.60
N ASP A 40 -4.02 -0.12 7.84
CA ASP A 40 -3.96 -0.36 6.41
C ASP A 40 -3.61 0.94 5.68
N HIS A 41 -2.53 0.93 4.90
CA HIS A 41 -2.02 2.10 4.19
C HIS A 41 -1.78 1.81 2.72
N LEU A 42 -1.78 2.88 1.91
CA LEU A 42 -1.28 2.80 0.55
C LEU A 42 0.23 2.54 0.59
N VAL A 43 0.67 1.57 -0.22
CA VAL A 43 2.06 1.17 -0.35
C VAL A 43 2.42 1.19 -1.83
N PHE A 44 3.47 1.93 -2.17
CA PHE A 44 4.11 1.82 -3.47
C PHE A 44 5.10 0.66 -3.45
N VAL A 45 5.02 -0.20 -4.46
CA VAL A 45 5.90 -1.35 -4.63
C VAL A 45 6.76 -1.17 -5.87
N ASP A 46 8.05 -0.99 -5.63
CA ASP A 46 9.09 -1.01 -6.65
C ASP A 46 9.62 -2.44 -6.81
N THR A 47 9.12 -3.10 -7.85
CA THR A 47 9.44 -4.50 -8.13
C THR A 47 10.87 -4.69 -8.62
N LEU A 48 11.40 -3.73 -9.38
CA LEU A 48 12.75 -3.79 -9.93
C LEU A 48 13.80 -3.67 -8.82
N ASN A 49 13.59 -2.73 -7.90
CA ASN A 49 14.50 -2.47 -6.79
C ASN A 49 14.19 -3.32 -5.56
N LYS A 50 13.13 -4.15 -5.60
CA LYS A 50 12.65 -4.98 -4.47
C LYS A 50 12.41 -4.14 -3.21
N ARG A 51 11.78 -2.99 -3.38
CA ARG A 51 11.48 -2.05 -2.30
C ARG A 51 9.98 -1.82 -2.23
N SER A 52 9.49 -1.61 -1.02
CA SER A 52 8.14 -1.08 -0.80
C SER A 52 8.22 0.03 0.23
N HIS A 53 7.37 1.03 0.09
CA HIS A 53 7.24 2.07 1.09
C HIS A 53 5.78 2.55 1.20
N PRO A 54 5.31 2.83 2.42
CA PRO A 54 4.03 3.50 2.61
C PRO A 54 4.07 4.89 1.97
N ILE A 55 2.94 5.31 1.39
CA ILE A 55 2.71 6.68 0.89
C ILE A 55 1.69 7.45 1.73
N THR A 56 1.00 6.75 2.64
CA THR A 56 0.12 7.32 3.67
C THR A 56 0.60 6.91 5.05
N HIS A 57 0.27 7.69 6.08
CA HIS A 57 0.69 7.45 7.47
C HIS A 57 -0.40 7.83 8.49
N GLY A 58 -0.20 7.40 9.74
CA GLY A 58 -1.04 7.75 10.89
C GLY A 58 -1.96 6.60 11.31
N SER A 59 -2.67 6.79 12.42
CA SER A 59 -3.56 5.78 13.00
C SER A 59 -4.94 5.74 12.31
N MET A 60 -4.93 5.47 11.00
CA MET A 60 -6.12 5.40 10.15
C MET A 60 -5.98 4.29 9.11
N ASP A 61 -7.11 3.70 8.73
CA ASP A 61 -7.15 2.70 7.66
C ASP A 61 -7.55 3.33 6.32
N VAL A 62 -6.75 3.06 5.28
CA VAL A 62 -7.13 3.29 3.90
C VAL A 62 -8.09 2.19 3.46
N ILE A 63 -9.31 2.60 3.14
CA ILE A 63 -10.40 1.65 2.80
C ILE A 63 -10.48 1.28 1.32
N LYS A 64 -9.95 2.13 0.42
CA LYS A 64 -9.98 1.89 -1.04
C LYS A 64 -9.00 2.78 -1.79
N ILE A 65 -8.61 2.32 -2.98
CA ILE A 65 -7.89 3.11 -3.99
C ILE A 65 -8.89 3.48 -5.08
N ASN A 66 -9.07 4.77 -5.36
CA ASN A 66 -10.01 5.22 -6.40
C ASN A 66 -9.35 5.30 -7.78
N ALA A 67 -8.13 5.82 -7.83
CA ALA A 67 -7.33 6.02 -9.04
C ALA A 67 -5.87 6.25 -8.64
N TRP A 68 -4.97 6.16 -9.61
CA TRP A 68 -3.56 6.57 -9.51
C TRP A 68 -3.27 7.55 -10.66
N ASP A 69 -2.84 8.77 -10.35
CA ASP A 69 -2.41 9.77 -11.33
C ASP A 69 -0.87 9.73 -11.45
N GLU A 70 -0.40 8.89 -12.36
CA GLU A 70 1.03 8.64 -12.58
C GLU A 70 1.78 9.88 -13.09
N ASP A 71 1.13 10.70 -13.90
CA ASP A 71 1.73 11.89 -14.50
C ASP A 71 2.04 12.95 -13.44
N ARG A 72 1.14 13.08 -12.45
CA ARG A 72 1.31 14.02 -11.34
C ARG A 72 1.98 13.42 -10.11
N LYS A 73 2.27 12.12 -10.13
CA LYS A 73 2.76 11.35 -8.97
C LYS A 73 1.81 11.47 -7.75
N LEU A 74 0.50 11.48 -8.01
CA LEU A 74 -0.56 11.62 -7.01
C LEU A 74 -1.33 10.31 -6.81
#